data_AF-A0A9D2CAN9-F1
#
_entry.id   AF-A0A9D2CAN9-F1
#
_cell.length_a   1.000
_cell.length_b   1.000
_cell.length_c   1.000
_cell.angle_alpha   90.00
_cell.angle_beta   90.00
_cell.angle_gamma   90.00
#
_symmetry.space_group_name_H-M   'P 1'
#
loop_
_entity.id
_entity.type
_entity.pdbx_description
1 polymer ?
#
loop_
_entity_poly.entity_id
_entity_poly.type
_entity_poly.pdbx_seq_one_letter_code
_entity_poly.pdbx_strand_id
1 'polypeptide(L)' 'MSSSAIASEVERVLTDDYGLAEVQDVSCPDEIRPEQGTTFQCTFNWDGTEQSVPVTVGSSDGQLLVGTPEV' A
#
# COMPACT_ATOMS: atom_id res chain seq x y z
N MET A 1 1.08 1.12 -14.55
CA MET A 1 1.70 0.51 -13.35
C MET A 1 0.93 -0.75 -13.02
N SER A 2 1.59 -1.80 -12.53
CA SER A 2 0.93 -3.06 -12.16
C SER A 2 0.70 -3.08 -10.64
N SER A 3 -0.42 -3.66 -10.17
CA SER A 3 -0.75 -3.79 -8.74
C SER A 3 0.40 -4.39 -7.91
N SER A 4 1.16 -5.34 -8.47
CA SER A 4 2.35 -5.93 -7.82
C SER A 4 3.45 -4.93 -7.44
N ALA A 5 3.69 -3.89 -8.24
CA ALA A 5 4.70 -2.87 -7.91
C ALA A 5 4.24 -2.01 -6.72
N ILE A 6 2.94 -1.72 -6.67
CA ILE A 6 2.31 -0.98 -5.57
C ILE A 6 2.37 -1.81 -4.29
N ALA A 7 2.00 -3.09 -4.35
CA ALA A 7 2.05 -3.99 -3.21
C ALA A 7 3.48 -4.09 -2.63
N SER A 8 4.50 -4.19 -3.49
CA SER A 8 5.90 -4.26 -3.06
C SER A 8 6.36 -2.98 -2.35
N GLU A 9 5.95 -1.81 -2.85
CA GLU A 9 6.28 -0.52 -2.22
C GLU A 9 5.54 -0.36 -0.89
N VAL A 10 4.24 -0.71 -0.85
CA VAL A 10 3.42 -0.66 0.36
C VAL A 10 4.00 -1.57 1.44
N GLU A 11 4.32 -2.83 1.10
CA GLU A 11 4.98 -3.77 2.01
C GLU A 11 6.30 -3.21 2.53
N ARG A 12 7.10 -2.61 1.64
CA ARG A 12 8.37 -2.00 2.03
C ARG A 12 8.17 -0.87 3.02
N VAL A 13 7.26 0.07 2.77
CA VAL A 13 7.00 1.19 3.69
C VAL A 13 6.41 0.70 5.01
N LEU A 14 5.48 -0.26 4.97
CA LEU A 14 4.95 -0.89 6.19
C LEU A 14 6.06 -1.56 7.02
N THR A 15 7.05 -2.16 6.36
CA THR A 15 8.16 -2.83 7.04
C THR A 15 9.25 -1.85 7.51
N ASP A 16 9.75 -0.98 6.62
CA ASP A 16 10.84 -0.03 6.90
C ASP A 16 10.38 1.14 7.79
N ASP A 17 9.20 1.71 7.53
CA ASP A 17 8.70 2.92 8.18
C ASP A 17 7.83 2.60 9.40
N TYR A 18 6.94 1.61 9.28
CA TYR A 18 6.03 1.20 10.37
C TYR A 18 6.53 0.00 11.19
N GLY A 19 7.57 -0.71 10.75
CA GLY A 19 8.12 -1.86 11.48
C GLY A 19 7.27 -3.12 11.41
N LEU A 20 6.33 -3.21 10.48
CA LEU A 20 5.41 -4.35 10.32
C LEU A 20 6.09 -5.48 9.52
N ALA A 21 6.98 -6.24 10.16
CA ALA A 21 7.75 -7.30 9.50
C ALA A 21 6.95 -8.56 9.12
N GLU A 22 5.73 -8.71 9.62
CA GLU A 22 4.85 -9.86 9.37
C GLU A 22 3.65 -9.51 8.48
N VAL A 23 3.82 -8.53 7.59
CA VAL A 23 2.80 -8.19 6.59
C VAL A 23 2.78 -9.26 5.51
N GLN A 24 1.60 -9.81 5.25
CA GLN A 24 1.35 -10.84 4.24
C GLN A 24 0.03 -10.54 3.52
N ASP A 25 -0.25 -11.26 2.43
CA ASP A 25 -1.52 -11.15 1.69
C ASP A 25 -1.89 -9.71 1.29
N VAL A 26 -0.89 -8.90 0.90
CA VAL A 26 -1.12 -7.55 0.40
C VAL A 26 -1.92 -7.63 -0.89
N SER A 27 -3.18 -7.19 -0.81
CA SER A 27 -4.07 -7.03 -1.95
C SER A 27 -4.35 -5.56 -2.16
N CYS A 28 -3.87 -5.05 -3.29
CA CYS A 28 -4.22 -3.73 -3.78
C CYS A 28 -5.23 -3.87 -4.93
N PRO A 29 -6.25 -3.02 -5.01
CA PRO A 29 -7.25 -3.07 -6.07
C PRO A 29 -6.58 -2.92 -7.46
N ASP A 30 -7.00 -3.72 -8.45
CA ASP A 30 -6.46 -3.60 -9.81
C ASP A 30 -6.91 -2.33 -10.54
N GLU A 31 -8.00 -1.70 -10.08
CA GLU A 31 -8.55 -0.48 -10.67
C GLU A 31 -7.89 0.80 -10.11
N ILE A 32 -6.59 0.73 -9.82
CA ILE A 32 -5.82 1.91 -9.42
C ILE A 32 -5.51 2.71 -10.67
N ARG A 33 -6.18 3.86 -10.81
CA ARG A 33 -5.78 4.85 -11.80
C ARG A 33 -4.51 5.52 -11.30
N PRO A 34 -3.39 5.45 -12.06
CA PRO A 34 -2.16 6.17 -11.73
C PRO A 34 -2.30 7.66 -12.07
N GLU A 35 -3.38 8.27 -11.58
CA GLU A 35 -3.61 9.70 -11.63
C GLU A 35 -3.02 10.30 -10.35
N GLN A 36 -2.21 11.35 -10.49
CA GLN A 36 -1.63 12.05 -9.35
C GLN A 36 -2.74 12.56 -8.44
N GLY A 37 -2.58 12.34 -7.13
CA GLY A 37 -3.58 12.69 -6.12
C GLY A 37 -4.70 11.66 -5.94
N THR A 38 -4.74 10.58 -6.73
CA THR A 38 -5.65 9.46 -6.47
C THR A 38 -5.24 8.78 -5.17
N THR A 39 -6.21 8.58 -4.30
CA THR A 39 -6.05 7.80 -3.07
C THR A 39 -6.90 6.54 -3.17
N PHE A 40 -6.32 5.41 -2.81
CA PHE A 40 -6.96 4.10 -2.79
C PHE A 40 -6.58 3.37 -1.51
N GLN A 41 -7.33 2.34 -1.13
CA GLN A 41 -7.00 1.50 0.02
C GLN A 41 -6.42 0.18 -0.46
N CYS A 42 -5.31 -0.24 0.14
CA CYS A 42 -4.82 -1.61 0.05
C CYS A 42 -5.14 -2.35 1.34
N THR A 43 -5.53 -3.61 1.24
CA THR A 43 -5.69 -4.51 2.37
C THR A 43 -4.49 -5.43 2.50
N PHE A 44 -4.14 -5.79 3.73
CA PHE A 44 -3.06 -6.71 4.02
C PHE A 44 -3.34 -7.45 5.32
N ASN A 45 -2.79 -8.64 5.47
CA ASN A 45 -2.81 -9.37 6.73
C ASN A 45 -1.56 -9.01 7.54
N TRP A 46 -1.75 -8.64 8.80
CA TRP A 46 -0.66 -8.42 9.74
C TRP A 46 -1.02 -9.05 11.08
N ASP A 47 -0.15 -9.94 11.56
CA ASP A 47 -0.34 -10.67 12.82
C ASP A 47 -1.68 -11.45 12.89
N GLY A 48 -2.13 -11.99 11.75
CA GLY A 48 -3.42 -12.70 11.64
C GLY A 48 -4.64 -11.77 11.59
N THR A 49 -4.44 -10.45 11.58
CA THR A 49 -5.50 -9.45 11.48
C THR A 49 -5.49 -8.81 10.09
N GLU A 50 -6.65 -8.73 9.44
CA GLU A 50 -6.78 -7.98 8.19
C GLU A 50 -6.81 -6.48 8.50
N GLN A 51 -5.82 -5.77 7.98
CA GLN A 51 -5.63 -4.33 8.10
C GLN A 51 -5.81 -3.67 6.75
N SER A 52 -6.08 -2.37 6.77
CA SER A 52 -6.17 -1.57 5.54
C SER A 52 -5.36 -0.29 5.66
N VAL A 53 -4.72 0.10 4.56
CA VAL A 53 -3.87 1.29 4.50
C VAL A 53 -4.27 2.16 3.32
N PRO A 54 -4.50 3.47 3.53
CA PRO A 54 -4.68 4.41 2.43
C PRO A 54 -3.35 4.69 1.76
N VAL A 55 -3.34 4.60 0.43
CA VAL A 55 -2.18 4.86 -0.42
C VAL A 55 -2.56 5.97 -1.39
N THR A 56 -1.76 7.02 -1.43
CA THR A 56 -1.95 8.16 -2.32
C THR A 56 -0.87 8.15 -3.40
N VAL A 57 -1.27 8.31 -4.66
CA VAL A 57 -0.34 8.43 -5.79
C VAL A 57 0.28 9.82 -5.74
N GLY A 58 1.51 9.90 -5.22
CA GLY A 58 2.27 11.15 -5.17
C GLY A 58 2.78 11.58 -6.54
N SER A 59 3.16 10.63 -7.40
CA SER A 59 3.69 10.93 -8.73
C SER A 59 3.55 9.76 -9.70
N SER A 60 3.31 10.06 -10.98
CA SER A 60 3.30 9.07 -12.07
C SER A 60 4.67 8.39 -12.28
N ASP A 61 5.74 8.94 -11.71
CA ASP A 61 7.12 8.44 -11.75
C ASP A 61 7.39 7.25 -10.81
N GLY A 62 6.42 6.84 -10.00
CA GLY A 62 6.55 5.67 -9.10
C GLY A 62 6.62 6.03 -7.62
N GLN A 63 6.49 7.31 -7.27
CA GLN A 63 6.44 7.71 -5.86
C GLN A 63 5.02 7.54 -5.33
N LEU A 64 4.85 6.54 -4.46
CA LEU A 64 3.62 6.28 -3.73
C LEU A 64 3.78 6.81 -2.29
N LEU A 65 2.75 7.48 -1.80
CA LEU A 65 2.68 7.96 -0.42
C LEU A 65 1.78 7.01 0.35
N VAL A 66 2.38 6.20 1.21
CA VAL A 66 1.64 5.29 2.07
C VAL A 66 1.23 6.06 3.32
N GLY A 67 -0.08 6.22 3.51
CA GLY A 67 -0.65 6.86 4.68
C GLY A 67 -0.59 5.95 5.91
N THR A 68 -1.12 6.44 7.02
CA THR A 68 -1.18 5.68 8.27
C THR A 68 -2.13 4.49 8.09
N PRO A 69 -1.70 3.25 8.39
CA PRO A 69 -2.60 2.11 8.37
C PRO A 69 -3.71 2.32 9.42
N GLU A 70 -4.95 2.05 9.02
CA GLU A 70 -6.09 2.06 9.94
C GLU A 70 -6.13 0.67 10.61
N VAL A 71 -5.77 0.65 11.89
CA VAL A 71 -5.67 -0.53 12.75
C VAL A 71 -6.83 -0.61 13.76
#